data_AF-A0A257ZNU6-F1
#
_entry.id   AF-A0A257ZNU6-F1
#
_cell.length_a   1.000
_cell.length_b   1.000
_cell.length_c   1.000
_cell.angle_alpha   90.00
_cell.angle_beta   90.00
_cell.angle_gamma   90.00
#
_symmetry.space_group_name_H-M   'P 1'
#
loop_
_entity.id
_entity.type
_entity.pdbx_description
1 polymer ?
#
loop_
_entity_poly.entity_id
_entity_poly.type
_entity_poly.pdbx_seq_one_letter_code
_entity_poly.pdbx_strand_id
1 'polypeptide(L)'
;MRPKRMGASERRHSSVTLLARAALLGVTLALAGCGSSPIPTFDLSAPNGFSARGGGGGQLIIVAPTALAALDTDKILVEPAPGQITYLPEAQWSDRLPSLLQARTLQAFENGSKLRRVARPGDGVVGEYQ
;
A
#
# COMPACT_ATOMS: atom_id res chain seq x y z
N MET A 1 -42.74 57.56 40.02
CA MET A 1 -42.44 56.25 39.38
C MET A 1 -40.94 55.96 39.56
N ARG A 2 -40.54 54.93 40.34
CA ARG A 2 -39.12 54.53 40.48
C ARG A 2 -38.78 53.43 39.46
N PRO A 3 -37.70 53.53 38.66
CA PRO A 3 -37.27 52.44 37.81
C PRO A 3 -36.43 51.41 38.58
N LYS A 4 -36.77 50.15 38.37
CA LYS A 4 -36.19 48.93 38.96
C LYS A 4 -34.79 48.71 38.35
N ARG A 5 -33.74 48.67 39.17
CA ARG A 5 -32.38 48.29 38.73
C ARG A 5 -32.38 46.80 38.35
N MET A 6 -32.24 46.50 37.06
CA MET A 6 -32.17 45.13 36.53
C MET A 6 -30.69 44.71 36.30
N GLY A 7 -30.32 43.62 36.98
CA GLY A 7 -29.13 42.76 36.87
C GLY A 7 -27.98 43.12 35.93
N ALA A 8 -26.84 43.52 36.52
CA ALA A 8 -25.54 43.51 35.85
C ALA A 8 -24.82 42.14 35.92
N SER A 9 -25.29 41.21 36.77
CA SER A 9 -24.64 39.89 36.96
C SER A 9 -25.03 38.85 35.90
N GLU A 10 -26.23 38.91 35.31
CA GLU A 10 -26.68 37.95 34.29
C GLU A 10 -25.92 38.06 32.95
N ARG A 11 -25.46 39.26 32.57
CA ARG A 11 -24.77 39.48 31.29
C ARG A 11 -23.38 38.82 31.25
N ARG A 12 -22.67 38.79 32.38
CA ARG A 12 -21.32 38.22 32.46
C ARG A 12 -21.31 36.70 32.33
N HIS A 13 -22.37 36.03 32.80
CA HIS A 13 -22.50 34.58 32.72
C HIS A 13 -22.86 34.11 31.30
N SER A 14 -23.69 34.86 30.57
CA SER A 14 -24.03 34.56 29.17
C SER A 14 -22.83 34.60 28.22
N SER A 15 -21.98 35.64 28.34
CA SER A 15 -20.83 35.82 27.43
C SER A 15 -19.74 34.76 27.59
N VAL A 16 -19.47 34.33 28.83
CA VAL A 16 -18.46 33.28 29.12
C VAL A 16 -18.96 31.91 28.64
N THR A 17 -20.27 31.64 28.78
CA THR A 17 -20.87 30.36 28.34
C THR A 17 -20.93 30.24 26.82
N LEU A 18 -21.13 31.35 26.09
CA LEU A 18 -21.11 31.39 24.62
C LEU A 18 -19.71 31.15 24.04
N LEU A 19 -18.67 31.75 24.62
CA LEU A 19 -17.28 31.57 24.19
C LEU A 19 -16.77 30.14 24.45
N ALA A 20 -17.14 29.54 25.59
CA ALA A 20 -16.77 28.16 25.91
C ALA A 20 -17.43 27.14 24.94
N ARG A 21 -18.68 27.39 24.51
CA ARG A 21 -19.38 26.55 23.52
C ARG A 21 -18.76 26.65 22.12
N ALA A 22 -18.35 27.84 21.70
CA ALA A 22 -17.68 28.04 20.42
C ALA A 22 -16.30 27.35 20.37
N ALA A 23 -15.55 27.38 21.47
CA ALA A 23 -14.28 26.69 21.60
C ALA A 23 -14.44 25.15 21.57
N LEU A 24 -15.45 24.60 22.25
CA LEU A 24 -15.75 23.16 22.18
C LEU A 24 -16.15 22.70 20.78
N LEU A 25 -16.99 23.47 20.07
CA LEU A 25 -17.33 23.13 18.68
C LEU A 25 -16.09 23.16 17.77
N GLY A 26 -15.23 24.18 17.91
CA GLY A 26 -13.99 24.28 17.13
C GLY A 26 -13.06 23.08 17.31
N VAL A 27 -12.93 22.56 18.54
CA VAL A 27 -12.12 21.36 18.82
C VAL A 27 -12.73 20.10 18.21
N THR A 28 -14.06 19.95 18.24
CA THR A 28 -14.72 18.77 17.64
C THR A 28 -14.63 18.73 16.11
N LEU A 29 -14.67 19.88 15.43
CA LEU A 29 -14.48 19.96 13.98
C LEU A 29 -13.03 19.69 13.56
N ALA A 30 -12.04 20.05 14.39
CA ALA A 30 -10.64 19.77 14.11
C ALA A 30 -10.28 18.28 14.19
N LEU A 31 -11.03 17.48 14.96
CA LEU A 31 -10.79 16.03 15.12
C LEU A 31 -11.50 15.15 14.07
N ALA A 32 -12.43 15.69 13.28
CA ALA A 32 -13.21 14.92 12.31
C ALA A 32 -12.46 14.59 10.99
N GLY A 33 -11.20 15.02 10.85
CA GLY A 33 -10.47 14.99 9.57
C GLY A 33 -9.57 13.80 9.29
N CYS A 34 -9.48 12.79 10.17
CA CYS A 34 -8.53 11.68 10.00
C CYS A 34 -9.25 10.40 9.54
N GLY A 35 -9.55 10.31 8.24
CA GLY A 35 -10.11 9.11 7.64
C GLY A 35 -9.65 8.96 6.20
N SER A 36 -8.43 8.44 5.99
CA SER A 36 -8.02 7.95 4.67
C SER A 36 -8.55 6.54 4.48
N SER A 37 -9.29 6.29 3.42
CA SER A 37 -9.64 4.92 3.04
C SER A 37 -8.36 4.11 2.72
N PRO A 38 -8.31 2.81 3.07
CA PRO A 38 -7.19 1.96 2.70
C PRO A 38 -7.03 1.92 1.18
N ILE A 39 -5.79 2.10 0.69
CA ILE A 39 -5.48 2.00 -0.74
C ILE A 39 -5.63 0.52 -1.16
N PRO A 40 -6.44 0.21 -2.19
CA PRO A 40 -6.51 -1.12 -2.77
C PRO A 40 -5.13 -1.68 -3.10
N THR A 41 -4.83 -2.86 -2.57
CA THR A 41 -3.56 -3.55 -2.76
C THR A 41 -3.75 -4.74 -3.71
N PHE A 42 -2.95 -4.77 -4.77
CA PHE A 42 -2.97 -5.77 -5.82
C PHE A 42 -1.74 -6.67 -5.72
N ASP A 43 -1.91 -7.92 -6.14
CA ASP A 43 -0.84 -8.91 -6.11
C ASP A 43 -0.76 -9.61 -7.47
N LEU A 44 0.40 -10.18 -7.75
CA LEU A 44 0.61 -11.07 -8.88
C LEU A 44 0.25 -12.50 -8.48
N SER A 45 -0.36 -13.26 -9.38
CA SER A 45 -0.61 -14.68 -9.17
C SER A 45 0.45 -15.53 -9.88
N ALA A 46 0.99 -16.52 -9.17
CA ALA A 46 1.85 -17.52 -9.79
C ALA A 46 0.97 -18.48 -10.63
N PRO A 47 1.34 -18.75 -11.90
CA PRO A 47 0.68 -19.77 -12.71
C PRO A 47 0.62 -21.11 -11.97
N ASN A 48 -0.47 -21.85 -12.16
CA ASN A 48 -0.70 -23.16 -11.59
C ASN A 48 -1.51 -24.02 -12.58
N GLY A 49 -1.67 -25.32 -12.28
CA GLY A 49 -2.48 -26.23 -13.11
C GLY A 49 -1.87 -26.57 -14.48
N PHE A 50 -0.58 -26.30 -14.68
CA PHE A 50 0.14 -26.65 -15.90
C PHE A 50 1.09 -27.82 -15.66
N SER A 51 1.34 -28.62 -16.70
CA SER A 51 2.42 -29.61 -16.69
C SER A 51 3.67 -29.02 -17.33
N ALA A 52 4.71 -28.78 -16.54
CA ALA A 52 6.01 -28.42 -17.07
C ALA A 52 6.57 -29.59 -17.90
N ARG A 53 7.09 -29.28 -19.09
CA ARG A 53 7.78 -30.24 -19.98
C ARG A 53 9.26 -30.30 -19.61
N GLY A 54 9.83 -31.50 -19.71
CA GLY A 54 11.19 -31.75 -19.24
C GLY A 54 11.25 -31.91 -17.71
N GLY A 55 12.35 -32.48 -17.24
CA GLY A 55 12.60 -32.74 -15.83
C GLY A 55 14.05 -33.15 -15.67
N GLY A 56 14.82 -32.31 -15.00
CA GLY A 56 16.18 -32.60 -14.58
C GLY A 56 16.22 -32.36 -13.08
N GLY A 57 16.83 -33.27 -12.32
CA GLY A 57 17.02 -33.12 -10.88
C GLY A 57 17.97 -31.99 -10.50
N GLY A 58 18.06 -30.94 -11.30
CA GLY A 58 18.96 -29.82 -11.12
C GLY A 58 18.38 -28.72 -10.25
N GLN A 59 19.21 -27.70 -10.04
CA GLN A 59 18.97 -26.61 -9.09
C GLN A 59 18.94 -25.26 -9.80
N LEU A 60 17.86 -24.50 -9.61
CA LEU A 60 17.64 -23.20 -10.23
C LEU A 60 17.66 -22.09 -9.17
N ILE A 61 18.40 -21.03 -9.45
CA ILE A 61 18.37 -19.79 -8.68
C ILE A 61 17.56 -18.76 -9.45
N ILE A 62 16.56 -18.16 -8.82
CA ILE A 62 15.81 -17.05 -9.39
C ILE A 62 16.40 -15.76 -8.84
N VAL A 63 17.12 -15.01 -9.67
CA VAL A 63 17.65 -13.68 -9.31
C VAL A 63 16.54 -12.63 -9.33
N ALA A 64 16.72 -11.54 -8.57
CA ALA A 64 15.78 -10.43 -8.62
C ALA A 64 15.81 -9.78 -10.03
N PRO A 65 14.66 -9.57 -10.68
CA PRO A 65 14.61 -8.85 -11.95
C PRO A 65 15.20 -7.45 -11.82
N THR A 66 15.98 -7.03 -12.81
CA THR A 66 16.40 -5.62 -12.92
C THR A 66 15.25 -4.80 -13.47
N ALA A 67 14.95 -3.67 -12.84
CA ALA A 67 13.86 -2.78 -13.26
C ALA A 67 14.35 -1.33 -13.39
N LEU A 68 13.68 -0.58 -14.26
CA LEU A 68 13.80 0.88 -14.30
C LEU A 68 13.34 1.47 -12.96
N ALA A 69 13.92 2.60 -12.56
CA ALA A 69 13.55 3.26 -11.29
C ALA A 69 12.05 3.56 -11.17
N ALA A 70 11.37 3.83 -12.29
CA ALA A 70 9.92 4.06 -12.33
C ALA A 70 9.07 2.79 -12.08
N LEU A 71 9.66 1.59 -12.24
CA LEU A 71 9.00 0.31 -11.99
C LEU A 71 9.49 -0.36 -10.71
N ASP A 72 10.64 0.07 -10.17
CA ASP A 72 11.14 -0.41 -8.89
C ASP A 72 10.42 0.31 -7.73
N THR A 73 9.12 0.10 -7.62
CA THR A 73 8.23 0.67 -6.60
C THR A 73 7.05 -0.27 -6.40
N ASP A 74 6.30 -0.05 -5.33
CA ASP A 74 4.99 -0.62 -5.05
C ASP A 74 3.84 0.15 -5.75
N LYS A 75 4.13 1.25 -6.45
CA LYS A 75 3.11 1.98 -7.22
C LYS A 75 2.82 1.33 -8.58
N ILE A 76 1.58 1.40 -9.02
CA ILE A 76 1.19 0.88 -10.35
C ILE A 76 1.41 1.97 -11.39
N LEU A 77 2.39 1.78 -12.26
CA LEU A 77 2.66 2.68 -13.38
C LEU A 77 1.64 2.47 -14.49
N VAL A 78 1.09 3.58 -15.01
CA VAL A 78 0.08 3.60 -16.06
C VAL A 78 0.43 4.65 -17.11
N GLU A 79 -0.02 4.43 -18.33
CA GLU A 79 0.14 5.35 -19.46
C GLU A 79 -1.25 5.69 -20.03
N PRO A 80 -1.96 6.71 -19.48
CA PRO A 80 -3.34 7.03 -19.88
C PRO A 80 -3.45 7.55 -21.31
N ALA A 81 -2.36 8.07 -21.86
CA ALA A 81 -2.22 8.51 -23.25
C ALA A 81 -0.75 8.36 -23.67
N PRO A 82 -0.45 8.25 -24.98
CA PRO A 82 0.91 8.02 -25.46
C PRO A 82 1.92 9.02 -24.87
N GLY A 83 2.94 8.49 -24.18
CA GLY A 83 4.01 9.23 -23.50
C GLY A 83 3.67 9.82 -22.14
N GLN A 84 2.42 9.70 -21.65
CA GLN A 84 2.01 10.21 -20.33
C GLN A 84 2.20 9.15 -19.26
N ILE A 85 3.40 9.03 -18.73
CA ILE A 85 3.71 8.08 -17.65
C ILE A 85 3.33 8.69 -16.30
N THR A 86 2.47 7.99 -15.55
CA THR A 86 2.09 8.37 -14.18
C THR A 86 1.87 7.13 -13.31
N TYR A 87 1.58 7.33 -12.02
CA TYR A 87 1.16 6.26 -11.13
C TYR A 87 -0.36 6.33 -10.89
N LEU A 88 -0.99 5.17 -10.81
CA LEU A 88 -2.40 5.04 -10.43
C LEU A 88 -2.55 5.44 -8.94
N PRO A 89 -3.29 6.52 -8.61
CA PRO A 89 -3.24 7.12 -7.26
C PRO A 89 -3.91 6.25 -6.19
N GLU A 90 -4.94 5.49 -6.55
CA GLU A 90 -5.77 4.71 -5.62
C GLU A 90 -5.51 3.20 -5.74
N ALA A 91 -4.27 2.83 -6.05
CA ALA A 91 -3.88 1.44 -6.18
C ALA A 91 -2.38 1.25 -5.96
N GLN A 92 -2.02 0.13 -5.34
CA GLN A 92 -0.64 -0.26 -5.14
C GLN A 92 -0.46 -1.76 -5.33
N TRP A 93 0.77 -2.19 -5.59
CA TRP A 93 1.22 -3.55 -5.44
C TRP A 93 1.37 -3.91 -3.96
N SER A 94 1.36 -5.22 -3.67
CA SER A 94 1.58 -5.76 -2.32
C SER A 94 3.03 -5.67 -1.83
N ASP A 95 3.98 -5.45 -2.76
CA ASP A 95 5.41 -5.22 -2.50
C ASP A 95 6.02 -4.47 -3.70
N ARG A 96 7.31 -4.11 -3.66
CA ARG A 96 8.04 -3.59 -4.82
C ARG A 96 7.98 -4.60 -5.96
N LEU A 97 7.64 -4.11 -7.16
CA LEU A 97 7.38 -4.95 -8.31
C LEU A 97 8.51 -5.97 -8.65
N PRO A 98 9.82 -5.63 -8.56
CA PRO A 98 10.87 -6.61 -8.82
C PRO A 98 10.86 -7.78 -7.82
N SER A 99 10.70 -7.48 -6.53
CA SER A 99 10.61 -8.48 -5.45
C SER A 99 9.39 -9.37 -5.61
N LEU A 100 8.25 -8.75 -5.94
CA LEU A 100 6.98 -9.44 -6.15
C LEU A 100 7.06 -10.39 -7.35
N LEU A 101 7.61 -9.92 -8.46
CA LEU A 101 7.81 -10.72 -9.66
C LEU A 101 8.76 -11.90 -9.38
N GLN A 102 9.89 -11.66 -8.71
CA GLN A 102 10.81 -12.73 -8.31
C GLN A 102 10.11 -13.80 -7.49
N ALA A 103 9.29 -13.39 -6.51
CA ALA A 103 8.56 -14.30 -5.64
C ALA A 103 7.58 -15.18 -6.43
N ARG A 104 6.80 -14.58 -7.34
CA ARG A 104 5.83 -15.33 -8.16
C ARG A 104 6.49 -16.20 -9.21
N THR A 105 7.62 -15.79 -9.76
CA THR A 105 8.43 -16.63 -10.67
C THR A 105 8.96 -17.86 -9.92
N LEU A 106 9.52 -17.69 -8.73
CA LEU A 106 9.99 -18.80 -7.90
C LEU A 106 8.84 -19.78 -7.60
N GLN A 107 7.70 -19.25 -7.14
CA GLN A 107 6.51 -20.06 -6.88
C GLN A 107 6.00 -20.79 -8.14
N ALA A 108 6.08 -20.17 -9.33
CA ALA A 108 5.68 -20.81 -10.57
C ALA A 108 6.56 -22.04 -10.89
N PHE A 109 7.86 -21.97 -10.66
CA PHE A 109 8.75 -23.12 -10.83
C PHE A 109 8.51 -24.22 -9.79
N GLU A 110 8.19 -23.85 -8.56
CA GLU A 110 7.78 -24.80 -7.51
C GLU A 110 6.47 -25.52 -7.89
N ASN A 111 5.47 -24.77 -8.36
CA ASN A 111 4.19 -25.30 -8.84
C ASN A 111 4.35 -26.32 -9.98
N GLY A 112 5.37 -26.16 -10.83
CA GLY A 112 5.70 -27.13 -11.88
C GLY A 112 6.28 -28.45 -11.36
N SER A 113 6.92 -28.44 -10.18
CA SER A 113 7.47 -29.62 -9.48
C SER A 113 8.40 -30.50 -10.33
N LYS A 114 9.21 -29.88 -11.21
CA LYS A 114 10.17 -30.60 -12.08
C LYS A 114 11.63 -30.42 -11.70
N LEU A 115 11.93 -29.48 -10.82
CA LEU A 115 13.29 -29.18 -10.36
C LEU A 115 13.49 -29.79 -8.98
N ARG A 116 14.74 -30.18 -8.67
CA ARG A 116 15.09 -30.67 -7.33
C ARG A 116 14.99 -29.57 -6.29
N ARG A 117 15.35 -28.35 -6.67
CA ARG A 117 15.25 -27.17 -5.82
C ARG A 117 15.19 -25.89 -6.66
N VAL A 118 14.38 -24.95 -6.19
CA VAL A 118 14.34 -23.56 -6.64
C VAL A 118 14.68 -22.70 -5.44
N ALA A 119 15.51 -21.68 -5.58
CA ALA A 119 15.91 -20.83 -4.46
C ALA A 119 16.27 -19.41 -4.94
N ARG A 120 16.48 -18.50 -4.00
CA ARG A 120 17.00 -17.14 -4.24
C ARG A 120 18.52 -17.10 -3.99
N PRO A 121 19.21 -16.08 -4.53
CA PRO A 121 20.59 -15.81 -4.16
C PRO A 121 20.71 -15.64 -2.63
N GLY A 122 21.64 -16.38 -2.01
CA GLY A 122 21.88 -16.31 -0.57
C GLY A 122 21.21 -17.40 0.27
N ASP A 123 20.30 -18.20 -0.29
CA ASP A 123 19.61 -19.30 0.43
C ASP A 123 20.51 -20.52 0.75
N GLY A 124 21.84 -20.35 0.72
CA GLY A 124 22.81 -21.44 0.96
C GLY A 124 22.86 -22.49 -0.16
N VAL A 125 22.44 -22.11 -1.37
CA VAL A 125 22.31 -22.99 -2.53
C VAL A 125 23.25 -22.54 -3.64
N VAL A 126 24.05 -23.47 -4.18
CA VAL A 126 24.81 -23.26 -5.41
C VAL A 126 23.92 -23.66 -6.59
N GLY A 127 23.40 -22.68 -7.32
CA GLY A 127 22.61 -22.93 -8.53
C GLY A 127 23.44 -23.55 -9.64
N GLU A 128 22.84 -24.48 -10.38
CA GLU A 128 23.39 -24.93 -11.66
C GLU A 128 22.97 -23.99 -12.79
N TYR A 129 21.85 -23.29 -12.61
CA TYR A 129 21.27 -22.32 -13.54
C TYR A 129 20.81 -21.06 -12.78
N GLN A 130 20.87 -19.89 -13.45
CA GLN A 130 20.30 -18.62 -12.99
C GLN A 130 19.49 -17.94 -14.10
#